data_AF-A0A3M2KUX9-F1
#
_entry.id   AF-A0A3M2KUX9-F1
#
_cell.length_a   1.000
_cell.length_b   1.000
_cell.length_c   1.000
_cell.angle_alpha   90.00
_cell.angle_beta   90.00
_cell.angle_gamma   90.00
#
_symmetry.space_group_name_H-M   'P 1'
#
loop_
_entity.id
_entity.type
_entity.pdbx_description
1 polymer ?
#
loop_
_entity_poly.entity_id
_entity_poly.type
_entity_poly.pdbx_seq_one_letter_code
_entity_poly.pdbx_strand_id
1 'polypeptide(L)'
;MGEDAAVRDDDWTDVVDLIERVVGEDDLLPSVVAGVRAIVREVAVLPPADIAGHTRALLFAATRALAARRGPTEAELSFVEELGVTRARQGVPVEAVLAAIHVAERAIWSRARESVAAGEIDAALLLDARELYGDWAEAVRTRLIRAHRAADTEQHAGRGDRDLTILRRLLEGGTAATLAAAEAGLPVGEGLWILVARPGNTALEQALRHHVPTLAGHVDGVLVAALARRPSARVVATHTTAGSAGVAGLAGPAEPEELAATRRLAIAALTAGEAIGRTGLVHVADIAVLAATADRGDLAGVLLERHRPARAALGVNAEPVAHAVRTWLETGRETATAAERLFVHPNTVRNRVQRFTEVTGIDPNDTFGAINAWWLCTSWLADMAADSGAPQEN
;
A
#
# COMPACT_ATOMS: atom_id res chain seq x y z
N MET A 1 10.22 50.46 -41.44
CA MET A 1 10.51 49.27 -40.60
C MET A 1 11.16 49.63 -39.25
N GLY A 2 11.82 50.79 -39.10
CA GLY A 2 12.33 51.26 -37.79
C GLY A 2 11.31 52.02 -36.92
N GLU A 3 10.37 52.75 -37.52
CA GLU A 3 9.32 53.51 -36.80
C GLU A 3 8.29 52.58 -36.12
N ASP A 4 7.77 51.57 -36.82
CA ASP A 4 6.86 50.55 -36.24
C ASP A 4 7.51 49.73 -35.12
N ALA A 5 8.83 49.53 -35.17
CA ALA A 5 9.57 48.79 -34.14
C ALA A 5 9.81 49.65 -32.90
N ALA A 6 10.06 50.95 -33.07
CA ALA A 6 10.23 51.91 -31.97
C ALA A 6 8.91 52.19 -31.25
N VAL A 7 7.80 52.36 -31.98
CA VAL A 7 6.46 52.54 -31.40
C VAL A 7 6.04 51.31 -30.60
N ARG A 8 6.28 50.10 -31.12
CA ARG A 8 6.01 48.83 -30.40
C ARG A 8 6.90 48.57 -29.18
N ASP A 9 8.02 49.27 -29.06
CA ASP A 9 8.92 49.19 -27.90
C ASP A 9 8.51 50.20 -26.82
N ASP A 10 8.09 51.40 -27.24
CA ASP A 10 7.50 52.44 -26.39
C ASP A 10 6.19 51.93 -25.74
N ASP A 11 5.29 51.36 -26.56
CA ASP A 11 4.02 50.79 -26.10
C ASP A 11 4.23 49.72 -25.00
N TRP A 12 5.22 48.84 -25.15
CA TRP A 12 5.47 47.79 -24.15
C TRP A 12 6.03 48.32 -22.84
N THR A 13 6.80 49.40 -22.90
CA THR A 13 7.33 50.07 -21.71
C THR A 13 6.17 50.54 -20.83
N ASP A 14 5.10 51.06 -21.43
CA ASP A 14 3.90 51.49 -20.71
C ASP A 14 3.20 50.34 -19.96
N VAL A 15 3.16 49.13 -20.53
CA VAL A 15 2.62 47.95 -19.84
C VAL A 15 3.54 47.45 -18.72
N VAL A 16 4.85 47.50 -18.92
CA VAL A 16 5.80 47.15 -17.85
C VAL A 16 5.67 48.12 -16.68
N ASP A 17 5.62 49.43 -16.96
CA ASP A 17 5.43 50.47 -15.96
C ASP A 17 4.09 50.33 -15.22
N LEU A 18 3.02 49.94 -15.92
CA LEU A 18 1.74 49.61 -15.29
C LEU A 18 1.88 48.43 -14.32
N ILE A 19 2.47 47.31 -14.75
CA ILE A 19 2.63 46.13 -13.91
C ILE A 19 3.53 46.42 -12.71
N GLU A 20 4.61 47.18 -12.89
CA GLU A 20 5.48 47.63 -11.79
C GLU A 20 4.73 48.51 -10.80
N ARG A 21 3.90 49.44 -11.29
CA ARG A 21 3.06 50.31 -10.45
C ARG A 21 2.05 49.49 -9.64
N VAL A 22 1.34 48.56 -10.26
CA VAL A 22 0.39 47.67 -9.59
C VAL A 22 1.09 46.81 -8.53
N VAL A 23 2.24 46.21 -8.88
CA VAL A 23 3.03 45.39 -7.94
C VAL A 23 3.59 46.22 -6.78
N GLY A 24 3.84 47.50 -7.00
CA GLY A 24 4.31 48.47 -6.01
C GLY A 24 3.23 49.07 -5.09
N GLU A 25 1.94 48.77 -5.32
CA GLU A 25 0.86 49.25 -4.44
C GLU A 25 0.97 48.66 -3.03
N ASP A 26 0.95 49.53 -2.01
CA ASP A 26 1.13 49.16 -0.60
C ASP A 26 0.07 48.16 -0.10
N ASP A 27 -1.14 48.17 -0.67
CA ASP A 27 -2.27 47.33 -0.26
C ASP A 27 -2.38 46.02 -1.06
N LEU A 28 -1.69 45.88 -2.20
CA LEU A 28 -1.77 44.68 -3.04
C LEU A 28 -1.37 43.43 -2.27
N LEU A 29 -0.16 43.41 -1.70
CA LEU A 29 0.37 42.24 -1.03
C LEU A 29 -0.44 41.85 0.23
N PRO A 30 -0.82 42.79 1.13
CA PRO A 30 -1.76 42.50 2.20
C PRO A 30 -3.10 41.93 1.72
N SER A 31 -3.67 42.49 0.65
CA SER A 31 -4.94 42.04 0.06
C SER A 31 -4.83 40.61 -0.49
N VAL A 32 -3.75 40.30 -1.21
CA VAL A 32 -3.48 38.95 -1.74
C VAL A 32 -3.32 37.93 -0.61
N VAL A 33 -2.53 38.25 0.41
CA VAL A 33 -2.32 37.34 1.56
C VAL A 33 -3.65 37.09 2.29
N ALA A 34 -4.46 38.12 2.50
CA ALA A 34 -5.79 37.97 3.10
C ALA A 34 -6.70 37.08 2.23
N GLY A 35 -6.73 37.31 0.91
CA GLY A 35 -7.51 36.53 -0.05
C GLY A 35 -7.09 35.06 -0.08
N VAL A 36 -5.79 34.77 -0.16
CA VAL A 36 -5.24 33.41 -0.13
C VAL A 36 -5.65 32.68 1.14
N ARG A 37 -5.52 33.32 2.31
CA ARG A 37 -5.88 32.70 3.59
C ARG A 37 -7.39 32.50 3.77
N ALA A 38 -8.21 33.35 3.15
CA ALA A 38 -9.66 33.21 3.17
C ALA A 38 -10.16 32.09 2.26
N ILE A 39 -9.51 31.88 1.11
CA ILE A 39 -9.96 30.96 0.05
C ILE A 39 -9.31 29.58 0.17
N VAL A 40 -8.04 29.51 0.58
CA VAL A 40 -7.23 28.29 0.56
C VAL A 40 -6.92 27.84 1.99
N ARG A 41 -7.77 26.97 2.53
CA ARG A 41 -7.73 26.51 3.93
C ARG A 41 -6.39 25.87 4.30
N GLU A 42 -5.84 25.05 3.40
CA GLU A 42 -4.60 24.30 3.57
C GLU A 42 -3.37 25.21 3.63
N VAL A 43 -3.44 26.40 3.04
CA VAL A 43 -2.39 27.42 3.08
C VAL A 43 -2.60 28.39 4.25
N ALA A 44 -3.83 28.54 4.74
CA ALA A 44 -4.18 29.48 5.82
C ALA A 44 -3.47 29.21 7.16
N VAL A 45 -3.01 27.97 7.38
CA VAL A 45 -2.24 27.53 8.55
C VAL A 45 -0.78 27.99 8.53
N LEU A 46 -0.28 28.43 7.36
CA LEU A 46 1.09 28.91 7.22
C LEU A 46 1.26 30.33 7.79
N PRO A 47 2.46 30.70 8.25
CA PRO A 47 2.72 32.05 8.73
C PRO A 47 2.44 33.10 7.63
N PRO A 48 1.70 34.20 7.91
CA PRO A 48 1.41 35.21 6.91
C PRO A 48 2.65 35.82 6.24
N ALA A 49 3.73 35.98 7.00
CA ALA A 49 5.02 36.46 6.50
C ALA A 49 5.64 35.51 5.46
N ASP A 50 5.43 34.20 5.60
CA ASP A 50 5.93 33.17 4.68
C ASP A 50 5.17 33.22 3.34
N ILE A 51 3.85 33.36 3.39
CA ILE A 51 3.01 33.57 2.19
C ILE A 51 3.41 34.88 1.50
N ALA A 52 3.55 35.97 2.26
CA ALA A 52 3.94 37.27 1.74
C ALA A 52 5.33 37.24 1.07
N GLY A 53 6.30 36.55 1.67
CA GLY A 53 7.66 36.41 1.15
C GLY A 53 7.69 35.72 -0.22
N HIS A 54 7.04 34.56 -0.33
CA HIS A 54 7.01 33.80 -1.58
C HIS A 54 6.19 34.50 -2.67
N THR A 55 5.03 35.07 -2.33
CA THR A 55 4.26 35.88 -3.27
C THR A 55 5.11 37.01 -3.81
N ARG A 56 5.73 37.83 -2.94
CA ARG A 56 6.59 38.94 -3.36
C ARG A 56 7.69 38.48 -4.31
N ALA A 57 8.40 37.40 -3.97
CA ALA A 57 9.48 36.88 -4.82
C ALA A 57 9.00 36.46 -6.22
N LEU A 58 7.86 35.78 -6.30
CA LEU A 58 7.26 35.37 -7.57
C LEU A 58 6.75 36.57 -8.38
N LEU A 59 6.21 37.59 -7.73
CA LEU A 59 5.79 38.82 -8.41
C LEU A 59 6.98 39.54 -9.04
N PHE A 60 8.05 39.76 -8.27
CA PHE A 60 9.27 40.35 -8.82
C PHE A 60 9.87 39.53 -9.97
N ALA A 61 9.87 38.21 -9.87
CA ALA A 61 10.35 37.34 -10.94
C ALA A 61 9.49 37.47 -12.21
N ALA A 62 8.16 37.44 -12.07
CA ALA A 62 7.23 37.60 -13.18
C ALA A 62 7.35 38.97 -13.85
N THR A 63 7.41 40.06 -13.07
CA THR A 63 7.55 41.43 -13.59
C THR A 63 8.85 41.59 -14.39
N ARG A 64 9.98 41.09 -13.88
CA ARG A 64 11.24 41.13 -14.64
C ARG A 64 11.23 40.28 -15.90
N ALA A 65 10.53 39.14 -15.88
CA ALA A 65 10.40 38.27 -17.04
C ALA A 65 9.55 38.93 -18.14
N LEU A 66 8.45 39.59 -17.74
CA LEU A 66 7.63 40.43 -18.61
C LEU A 66 8.44 41.59 -19.19
N ALA A 67 9.12 42.38 -18.35
CA ALA A 67 9.95 43.50 -18.78
C ALA A 67 10.97 43.10 -19.86
N ALA A 68 11.64 41.97 -19.65
CA ALA A 68 12.65 41.45 -20.58
C ALA A 68 12.10 40.52 -21.68
N ARG A 69 10.77 40.39 -21.81
CA ARG A 69 10.08 39.52 -22.79
C ARG A 69 10.66 38.11 -22.89
N ARG A 70 10.88 37.48 -21.74
CA ARG A 70 11.58 36.18 -21.64
C ARG A 70 10.80 35.18 -20.80
N GLY A 71 11.12 33.90 -20.99
CA GLY A 71 10.76 32.85 -20.05
C GLY A 71 11.49 32.96 -18.70
N PRO A 72 11.15 32.10 -17.73
CA PRO A 72 11.81 32.06 -16.43
C PRO A 72 13.28 31.67 -16.56
N THR A 73 14.13 32.28 -15.75
CA THR A 73 15.54 31.86 -15.61
C THR A 73 15.65 30.61 -14.75
N GLU A 74 16.78 29.89 -14.83
CA GLU A 74 17.00 28.73 -13.97
C GLU A 74 17.04 29.09 -12.48
N ALA A 75 17.49 30.30 -12.12
CA ALA A 75 17.45 30.77 -10.73
C ALA A 75 16.00 30.96 -10.24
N GLU A 76 15.11 31.49 -11.08
CA GLU A 76 13.69 31.65 -10.78
C GLU A 76 12.99 30.27 -10.69
N LEU A 77 13.33 29.33 -11.58
CA LEU A 77 12.83 27.95 -11.51
C LEU A 77 13.35 27.21 -10.28
N SER A 78 14.61 27.39 -9.90
CA SER A 78 15.21 26.78 -8.70
C SER A 78 14.53 27.28 -7.42
N PHE A 79 14.21 28.58 -7.33
CA PHE A 79 13.45 29.13 -6.21
C PHE A 79 12.05 28.49 -6.08
N VAL A 80 11.36 28.31 -7.20
CA VAL A 80 10.03 27.67 -7.24
C VAL A 80 10.12 26.19 -6.87
N GLU A 81 11.19 25.51 -7.29
CA GLU A 81 11.48 24.12 -6.92
C GLU A 81 11.66 23.98 -5.40
N GLU A 82 12.45 24.85 -4.76
CA GLU A 82 12.60 24.89 -3.30
C GLU A 82 11.27 25.14 -2.57
N LEU A 83 10.42 26.03 -3.10
CA LEU A 83 9.08 26.26 -2.59
C LEU A 83 8.23 24.97 -2.70
N GLY A 84 8.25 24.28 -3.84
CA GLY A 84 7.53 23.02 -4.05
C GLY A 84 7.95 21.94 -3.06
N VAL A 85 9.25 21.76 -2.85
CA VAL A 85 9.82 20.82 -1.86
C VAL A 85 9.40 21.19 -0.44
N THR A 86 9.48 22.48 -0.09
CA THR A 86 9.12 22.96 1.25
C THR A 86 7.66 22.71 1.57
N ARG A 87 6.76 22.96 0.61
CA ARG A 87 5.30 22.74 0.78
C ARG A 87 4.96 21.26 0.88
N ALA A 88 5.61 20.40 0.09
CA ALA A 88 5.45 18.95 0.22
C ALA A 88 5.85 18.46 1.62
N ARG A 89 7.00 18.90 2.14
CA ARG A 89 7.46 18.56 3.50
C ARG A 89 6.54 19.05 4.61
N GLN A 90 5.84 20.15 4.38
CA GLN A 90 4.83 20.69 5.30
C GLN A 90 3.45 20.01 5.15
N GLY A 91 3.30 19.07 4.22
CA GLY A 91 2.03 18.36 3.97
C GLY A 91 0.97 19.19 3.26
N VAL A 92 1.35 20.31 2.62
CA VAL A 92 0.43 21.16 1.86
C VAL A 92 0.25 20.56 0.46
N PRO A 93 -0.99 20.23 0.02
CA PRO A 93 -1.23 19.66 -1.30
C PRO A 93 -0.80 20.61 -2.43
N VAL A 94 -0.30 20.06 -3.54
CA VAL A 94 0.15 20.88 -4.68
C VAL A 94 -0.99 21.73 -5.24
N GLU A 95 -2.21 21.22 -5.23
CA GLU A 95 -3.42 21.91 -5.68
C GLU A 95 -3.69 23.16 -4.85
N ALA A 96 -3.43 23.12 -3.54
CA ALA A 96 -3.59 24.26 -2.66
C ALA A 96 -2.53 25.34 -2.93
N VAL A 97 -1.28 24.92 -3.21
CA VAL A 97 -0.22 25.85 -3.61
C VAL A 97 -0.57 26.54 -4.93
N LEU A 98 -1.05 25.78 -5.92
CA LEU A 98 -1.50 26.32 -7.20
C LEU A 98 -2.70 27.26 -7.07
N ALA A 99 -3.67 26.93 -6.22
CA ALA A 99 -4.80 27.79 -5.93
C ALA A 99 -4.37 29.12 -5.31
N ALA A 100 -3.41 29.10 -4.37
CA ALA A 100 -2.86 30.31 -3.77
C ALA A 100 -2.17 31.22 -4.80
N ILE A 101 -1.37 30.63 -5.71
CA ILE A 101 -0.74 31.36 -6.82
C ILE A 101 -1.80 31.98 -7.73
N HIS A 102 -2.86 31.23 -8.05
CA HIS A 102 -3.94 31.72 -8.91
C HIS A 102 -4.73 32.88 -8.29
N VAL A 103 -4.94 32.86 -6.96
CA VAL A 103 -5.55 33.98 -6.24
C VAL A 103 -4.69 35.25 -6.36
N ALA A 104 -3.37 35.12 -6.18
CA ALA A 104 -2.44 36.24 -6.33
C ALA A 104 -2.42 36.80 -7.76
N GLU A 105 -2.32 35.91 -8.75
CA GLU A 105 -2.38 36.23 -10.17
C GLU A 105 -3.68 37.00 -10.52
N ARG A 106 -4.83 36.48 -10.11
CA ARG A 106 -6.13 37.11 -10.38
C ARG A 106 -6.23 38.52 -9.80
N ALA A 107 -5.68 38.75 -8.59
CA ALA A 107 -5.70 40.06 -7.95
C ALA A 107 -4.91 41.10 -8.74
N ILE A 108 -3.76 40.72 -9.31
CA ILE A 108 -2.89 41.61 -10.08
C ILE A 108 -3.52 41.95 -11.42
N TRP A 109 -3.95 40.94 -12.18
CA TRP A 109 -4.60 41.17 -13.46
C TRP A 109 -5.95 41.89 -13.31
N SER A 110 -6.61 41.78 -12.16
CA SER A 110 -7.81 42.58 -11.90
C SER A 110 -7.52 44.07 -11.80
N ARG A 111 -6.44 44.45 -11.09
CA ARG A 111 -6.00 45.85 -10.99
C ARG A 111 -5.47 46.37 -12.32
N ALA A 112 -4.66 45.59 -13.04
CA ALA A 112 -4.16 46.00 -14.35
C ALA A 112 -5.28 46.26 -15.38
N ARG A 113 -6.41 45.54 -15.29
CA ARG A 113 -7.59 45.82 -16.13
C ARG A 113 -8.24 47.18 -15.87
N GLU A 114 -8.09 47.75 -14.67
CA GLU A 114 -8.68 49.05 -14.34
C GLU A 114 -8.03 50.18 -15.15
N SER A 115 -6.73 50.08 -15.46
CA SER A 115 -6.04 51.03 -16.36
C SER A 115 -6.53 50.98 -17.81
N VAL A 116 -6.97 49.81 -18.30
CA VAL A 116 -7.62 49.72 -19.62
C VAL A 116 -8.98 50.43 -19.60
N ALA A 117 -9.75 50.28 -18.52
CA ALA A 117 -11.03 50.96 -18.36
C ALA A 117 -10.88 52.49 -18.26
N ALA A 118 -9.74 52.96 -17.72
CA ALA A 118 -9.36 54.37 -17.67
C ALA A 118 -8.79 54.91 -19.00
N GLY A 119 -8.55 54.04 -19.99
CA GLY A 119 -7.97 54.41 -21.29
C GLY A 119 -6.48 54.71 -21.25
N GLU A 120 -5.77 54.26 -20.20
CA GLU A 120 -4.34 54.48 -20.02
C GLU A 120 -3.48 53.51 -20.85
N ILE A 121 -3.99 52.32 -21.14
CA ILE A 121 -3.30 51.24 -21.85
C ILE A 121 -4.25 50.57 -22.85
N ASP A 122 -3.73 50.19 -24.02
CA ASP A 122 -4.47 49.41 -25.00
C ASP A 122 -4.78 47.99 -24.49
N ALA A 123 -6.02 47.55 -24.68
CA ALA A 123 -6.46 46.21 -24.31
C ALA A 123 -5.68 45.10 -25.04
N ALA A 124 -5.27 45.34 -26.29
CA ALA A 124 -4.48 44.37 -27.05
C ALA A 124 -3.11 44.15 -26.41
N LEU A 125 -2.45 45.22 -25.98
CA LEU A 125 -1.14 45.15 -25.35
C LEU A 125 -1.19 44.47 -23.96
N LEU A 126 -2.25 44.72 -23.17
CA LEU A 126 -2.45 44.00 -21.91
C LEU A 126 -2.70 42.50 -22.15
N LEU A 127 -3.35 42.14 -23.26
CA LEU A 127 -3.55 40.74 -23.65
C LEU A 127 -2.22 40.08 -24.05
N ASP A 128 -1.37 40.75 -24.83
CA ASP A 128 -0.04 40.24 -25.19
C ASP A 128 0.82 39.99 -23.94
N ALA A 129 0.79 40.89 -22.97
CA ALA A 129 1.48 40.71 -21.69
C ALA A 129 0.89 39.54 -20.87
N ARG A 130 -0.43 39.34 -20.95
CA ARG A 130 -1.11 38.21 -20.30
C ARG A 130 -0.71 36.88 -20.93
N GLU A 131 -0.55 36.82 -22.26
CA GLU A 131 -0.08 35.63 -22.98
C GLU A 131 1.37 35.30 -22.60
N LEU A 132 2.27 36.29 -22.63
CA LEU A 132 3.66 36.11 -22.23
C LEU A 132 3.80 35.66 -20.76
N TYR A 133 3.01 36.24 -19.86
CA TYR A 133 2.93 35.77 -18.48
C TYR A 133 2.45 34.32 -18.40
N GLY A 134 1.48 33.93 -19.23
CA GLY A 134 0.96 32.57 -19.31
C GLY A 134 2.07 31.55 -19.61
N ASP A 135 2.92 31.85 -20.59
CA ASP A 135 4.07 31.01 -20.95
C ASP A 135 5.07 30.90 -19.79
N TRP A 136 5.37 32.01 -19.11
CA TRP A 136 6.23 32.02 -17.94
C TRP A 136 5.62 31.20 -16.78
N ALA A 137 4.33 31.41 -16.51
CA ALA A 137 3.60 30.77 -15.44
C ALA A 137 3.50 29.26 -15.66
N GLU A 138 3.37 28.78 -16.89
CA GLU A 138 3.29 27.34 -17.20
C GLU A 138 4.62 26.63 -16.91
N ALA A 139 5.75 27.24 -17.26
CA ALA A 139 7.07 26.71 -16.93
C ALA A 139 7.31 26.66 -15.40
N VAL A 140 6.92 27.72 -14.68
CA VAL A 140 6.95 27.78 -13.21
C VAL A 140 6.05 26.70 -12.59
N ARG A 141 4.82 26.56 -13.09
CA ARG A 141 3.84 25.58 -12.61
C ARG A 141 4.34 24.14 -12.80
N THR A 142 4.89 23.84 -13.97
CA THR A 142 5.47 22.53 -14.29
C THR A 142 6.60 22.18 -13.33
N ARG A 143 7.53 23.12 -13.08
CA ARG A 143 8.65 22.89 -12.14
C ARG A 143 8.15 22.69 -10.71
N LEU A 144 7.22 23.52 -10.23
CA LEU A 144 6.61 23.40 -8.91
C LEU A 144 5.97 22.01 -8.72
N ILE A 145 5.13 21.59 -9.66
CA ILE A 145 4.41 20.30 -9.57
C ILE A 145 5.40 19.14 -9.53
N ARG A 146 6.42 19.17 -10.39
CA ARG A 146 7.45 18.12 -10.44
C ARG A 146 8.22 18.05 -9.12
N ALA A 147 8.68 19.18 -8.60
CA ALA A 147 9.44 19.26 -7.35
C ALA A 147 8.62 18.80 -6.14
N HIS A 148 7.37 19.26 -6.05
CA HIS A 148 6.44 18.86 -5.00
C HIS A 148 6.19 17.35 -5.01
N ARG A 149 5.83 16.78 -6.16
CA ARG A 149 5.57 15.33 -6.30
C ARG A 149 6.81 14.49 -6.02
N ALA A 150 8.00 14.94 -6.44
CA ALA A 150 9.25 14.24 -6.17
C ALA A 150 9.54 14.20 -4.67
N ALA A 151 9.43 15.34 -3.97
CA ALA A 151 9.62 15.42 -2.53
C ALA A 151 8.58 14.61 -1.75
N ASP A 152 7.32 14.63 -2.18
CA ASP A 152 6.26 13.82 -1.58
C ASP A 152 6.56 12.32 -1.73
N THR A 153 6.99 11.89 -2.93
CA THR A 153 7.38 10.49 -3.19
C THR A 153 8.56 10.07 -2.32
N GLU A 154 9.59 10.91 -2.21
CA GLU A 154 10.78 10.66 -1.39
C GLU A 154 10.42 10.54 0.11
N GLN A 155 9.56 11.41 0.61
CA GLN A 155 9.10 11.37 2.00
C GLN A 155 8.27 10.10 2.29
N HIS A 156 7.40 9.69 1.37
CA HIS A 156 6.65 8.45 1.48
C HIS A 156 7.55 7.22 1.39
N ALA A 157 8.58 7.24 0.54
CA ALA A 157 9.57 6.17 0.44
C ALA A 157 10.40 6.04 1.73
N GLY A 158 10.93 7.16 2.26
CA GLY A 158 11.70 7.17 3.51
C GLY A 158 10.88 6.72 4.72
N ARG A 159 9.58 7.08 4.77
CA ARG A 159 8.65 6.54 5.77
C ARG A 159 8.45 5.04 5.62
N GLY A 160 8.25 4.56 4.39
CA GLY A 160 8.13 3.13 4.09
C GLY A 160 9.34 2.32 4.53
N ASP A 161 10.55 2.80 4.26
CA ASP A 161 11.81 2.15 4.67
C ASP A 161 11.96 2.10 6.19
N ARG A 162 11.60 3.18 6.87
CA ARG A 162 11.59 3.22 8.34
C ARG A 162 10.57 2.24 8.92
N ASP A 163 9.33 2.27 8.42
CA ASP A 163 8.25 1.41 8.89
C ASP A 163 8.59 -0.07 8.65
N LEU A 164 9.21 -0.40 7.51
CA LEU A 164 9.69 -1.74 7.20
C LEU A 164 10.82 -2.18 8.14
N THR A 165 11.72 -1.27 8.51
CA THR A 165 12.80 -1.55 9.48
C THR A 165 12.24 -1.80 10.89
N ILE A 166 11.23 -1.04 11.30
CA ILE A 166 10.52 -1.30 12.57
C ILE A 166 9.76 -2.64 12.49
N LEU A 167 9.06 -2.90 11.39
CA LEU A 167 8.33 -4.14 11.18
C LEU A 167 9.25 -5.37 11.25
N ARG A 168 10.43 -5.34 10.63
CA ARG A 168 11.39 -6.45 10.72
C ARG A 168 11.80 -6.74 12.18
N ARG A 169 12.10 -5.69 12.96
CA ARG A 169 12.42 -5.81 14.39
C ARG A 169 11.23 -6.33 15.22
N LEU A 170 9.99 -5.95 14.88
CA LEU A 170 8.79 -6.53 15.49
C LEU A 170 8.69 -8.03 15.24
N LEU A 171 9.03 -8.47 14.03
CA LEU A 171 8.92 -9.87 13.61
C LEU A 171 10.07 -10.76 14.11
N GLU A 172 11.13 -10.17 14.67
CA GLU A 172 12.18 -10.90 15.41
C GLU A 172 11.66 -11.43 16.76
N GLY A 173 10.64 -10.79 17.35
CA GLY A 173 10.10 -11.13 18.66
C GLY A 173 11.02 -10.71 19.83
N GLY A 174 10.68 -11.18 21.03
CA GLY A 174 11.40 -10.83 22.26
C GLY A 174 11.49 -9.33 22.53
N THR A 175 12.54 -8.91 23.24
CA THR A 175 12.73 -7.50 23.66
C THR A 175 12.88 -6.53 22.48
N ALA A 176 13.44 -6.98 21.36
CA ALA A 176 13.58 -6.15 20.15
C ALA A 176 12.20 -5.71 19.62
N ALA A 177 11.22 -6.63 19.65
CA ALA A 177 9.86 -6.34 19.24
C ALA A 177 9.16 -5.37 20.21
N THR A 178 9.36 -5.50 21.53
CA THR A 178 8.82 -4.56 22.52
C THR A 178 9.30 -3.13 22.27
N LEU A 179 10.61 -2.95 22.03
CA LEU A 179 11.19 -1.64 21.72
C LEU A 179 10.68 -1.09 20.38
N ALA A 180 10.56 -1.95 19.36
CA ALA A 180 10.04 -1.57 18.06
C ALA A 180 8.55 -1.16 18.12
N ALA A 181 7.74 -1.84 18.94
CA ALA A 181 6.34 -1.49 19.17
C ALA A 181 6.22 -0.10 19.82
N ALA A 182 7.04 0.17 20.83
CA ALA A 182 7.10 1.47 21.48
C ALA A 182 7.56 2.59 20.51
N GLU A 183 8.58 2.33 19.67
CA GLU A 183 9.06 3.28 18.66
C GLU A 183 7.95 3.66 17.66
N ALA A 184 7.11 2.70 17.28
CA ALA A 184 5.99 2.92 16.37
C ALA A 184 4.71 3.45 17.05
N GLY A 185 4.68 3.59 18.38
CA GLY A 185 3.48 3.96 19.11
C GLY A 185 2.36 2.92 19.02
N LEU A 186 2.69 1.64 18.82
CA LEU A 186 1.73 0.55 18.87
C LEU A 186 1.32 0.29 20.33
N PRO A 187 0.03 -0.01 20.60
CA PRO A 187 -0.43 -0.26 21.96
C PRO A 187 0.24 -1.52 22.52
N VAL A 188 0.68 -1.42 23.78
CA VAL A 188 1.24 -2.51 24.56
C VAL A 188 0.17 -2.95 25.56
N GLY A 189 -0.09 -4.26 25.70
CA GLY A 189 -1.07 -4.82 26.65
C GLY A 189 -2.49 -5.10 26.12
N GLU A 190 -2.88 -4.57 24.95
CA GLU A 190 -4.11 -5.01 24.24
C GLU A 190 -3.81 -6.14 23.22
N GLY A 191 -2.53 -6.43 23.01
CA GLY A 191 -2.01 -7.36 22.02
C GLY A 191 -2.17 -6.89 20.57
N LEU A 192 -1.26 -7.35 19.73
CA LEU A 192 -1.15 -7.01 18.32
C LEU A 192 -1.59 -8.19 17.45
N TRP A 193 -2.16 -7.88 16.29
CA TRP A 193 -2.57 -8.86 15.29
C TRP A 193 -1.59 -8.87 14.14
N ILE A 194 -1.27 -10.05 13.61
CA ILE A 194 -0.48 -10.21 12.39
C ILE A 194 -1.38 -10.69 11.25
N LEU A 195 -1.41 -9.92 10.17
CA LEU A 195 -2.00 -10.29 8.91
C LEU A 195 -0.90 -10.62 7.90
N VAL A 196 -1.07 -11.71 7.15
CA VAL A 196 -0.16 -12.10 6.06
C VAL A 196 -0.95 -12.38 4.78
N ALA A 197 -0.46 -11.88 3.65
CA ALA A 197 -1.05 -12.13 2.33
C ALA A 197 0.03 -12.30 1.26
N ARG A 198 -0.33 -12.90 0.13
CA ARG A 198 0.52 -12.93 -1.06
C ARG A 198 0.69 -11.52 -1.64
N PRO A 199 1.85 -11.22 -2.25
CA PRO A 199 2.08 -9.92 -2.89
C PRO A 199 1.11 -9.71 -4.07
N GLY A 200 0.90 -8.45 -4.45
CA GLY A 200 0.08 -8.09 -5.61
C GLY A 200 -1.40 -7.85 -5.28
N ASN A 201 -1.81 -7.97 -4.02
CA ASN A 201 -3.11 -7.51 -3.56
C ASN A 201 -3.05 -6.00 -3.23
N THR A 202 -2.92 -5.17 -4.26
CA THR A 202 -2.79 -3.69 -4.16
C THR A 202 -3.94 -3.07 -3.37
N ALA A 203 -5.13 -3.63 -3.53
CA ALA A 203 -6.34 -3.36 -2.80
C ALA A 203 -6.20 -3.50 -1.27
N LEU A 204 -5.69 -4.64 -0.81
CA LEU A 204 -5.40 -4.89 0.60
C LEU A 204 -4.27 -3.99 1.10
N GLU A 205 -3.20 -3.82 0.33
CA GLU A 205 -2.10 -2.92 0.68
C GLU A 205 -2.60 -1.49 0.89
N GLN A 206 -3.47 -1.00 0.00
CA GLN A 206 -4.07 0.32 0.12
C GLN A 206 -5.02 0.40 1.33
N ALA A 207 -5.81 -0.63 1.60
CA ALA A 207 -6.68 -0.66 2.78
C ALA A 207 -5.89 -0.62 4.10
N LEU A 208 -4.77 -1.35 4.17
CA LEU A 208 -3.88 -1.38 5.33
C LEU A 208 -3.21 -0.02 5.60
N ARG A 209 -2.89 0.76 4.55
CA ARG A 209 -2.34 2.12 4.70
C ARG A 209 -3.30 3.08 5.43
N HIS A 210 -4.60 2.82 5.37
CA HIS A 210 -5.63 3.63 6.03
C HIS A 210 -6.02 3.07 7.41
N HIS A 211 -5.45 1.94 7.83
CA HIS A 211 -5.60 1.43 9.19
C HIS A 211 -4.54 2.06 10.09
N VAL A 212 -4.97 2.64 11.20
CA VAL A 212 -4.08 3.32 12.16
C VAL A 212 -4.42 2.85 13.57
N PRO A 213 -3.43 2.49 14.40
CA PRO A 213 -2.01 2.32 14.04
C PRO A 213 -1.75 0.96 13.35
N THR A 214 -0.90 0.97 12.31
CA THR A 214 -0.51 -0.21 11.52
C THR A 214 0.90 -0.02 10.98
N LEU A 215 1.70 -1.09 11.01
CA LEU A 215 2.94 -1.19 10.21
C LEU A 215 2.74 -2.30 9.20
N ALA A 216 2.96 -2.00 7.93
CA ALA A 216 2.80 -2.96 6.84
C ALA A 216 3.95 -2.88 5.85
N GLY A 217 4.37 -4.03 5.33
CA GLY A 217 5.46 -4.09 4.37
C GLY A 217 5.70 -5.52 3.87
N HIS A 218 6.53 -5.64 2.85
CA HIS A 218 6.92 -6.92 2.29
C HIS A 218 8.12 -7.51 3.04
N VAL A 219 7.94 -8.69 3.63
CA VAL A 219 8.97 -9.41 4.39
C VAL A 219 8.99 -10.86 3.90
N ASP A 220 10.16 -11.34 3.46
CA ASP A 220 10.35 -12.69 2.88
C ASP A 220 9.39 -13.02 1.71
N GLY A 221 9.10 -12.03 0.86
CA GLY A 221 8.25 -12.23 -0.32
C GLY A 221 6.74 -12.29 -0.05
N VAL A 222 6.30 -12.04 1.19
CA VAL A 222 4.88 -11.91 1.56
C VAL A 222 4.59 -10.53 2.15
N LEU A 223 3.37 -10.05 1.96
CA LEU A 223 2.87 -8.86 2.65
C LEU A 223 2.60 -9.22 4.10
N VAL A 224 3.17 -8.47 5.04
CA VAL A 224 2.95 -8.63 6.48
C VAL A 224 2.46 -7.30 7.05
N ALA A 225 1.45 -7.34 7.90
CA ALA A 225 0.97 -6.18 8.64
C ALA A 225 0.79 -6.48 10.13
N ALA A 226 1.35 -5.62 10.98
CA ALA A 226 1.11 -5.59 12.42
C ALA A 226 0.01 -4.55 12.73
N LEU A 227 -1.06 -4.99 13.36
CA LEU A 227 -2.29 -4.22 13.57
C LEU A 227 -2.63 -4.14 15.05
N ALA A 228 -2.95 -2.94 15.52
CA ALA A 228 -3.41 -2.73 16.91
C ALA A 228 -4.82 -3.24 17.17
N ARG A 229 -5.62 -3.44 16.13
CA ARG A 229 -7.00 -3.91 16.24
C ARG A 229 -7.23 -5.02 15.24
N ARG A 230 -8.15 -5.93 15.58
CA ARG A 230 -8.55 -7.00 14.67
C ARG A 230 -9.10 -6.37 13.38
N PRO A 231 -8.55 -6.70 12.19
CA PRO A 231 -9.09 -6.18 10.95
C PRO A 231 -10.49 -6.74 10.72
N SER A 232 -11.40 -5.89 10.22
CA SER A 232 -12.74 -6.35 9.84
C SER A 232 -12.69 -7.10 8.51
N ALA A 233 -13.60 -8.06 8.29
CA ALA A 233 -13.68 -8.78 7.02
C ALA A 233 -13.89 -7.86 5.80
N ARG A 234 -14.44 -6.65 6.02
CA ARG A 234 -14.60 -5.63 4.97
C ARG A 234 -13.26 -5.15 4.41
N VAL A 235 -12.20 -5.07 5.22
CA VAL A 235 -10.86 -4.61 4.81
C VAL A 235 -10.28 -5.46 3.69
N VAL A 236 -10.60 -6.75 3.69
CA VAL A 236 -10.17 -7.70 2.65
C VAL A 236 -11.21 -7.80 1.53
N ALA A 237 -12.49 -7.56 1.82
CA ALA A 237 -13.58 -7.69 0.84
C ALA A 237 -13.78 -6.46 -0.07
N THR A 238 -13.54 -5.23 0.41
CA THR A 238 -14.00 -4.00 -0.29
C THR A 238 -13.21 -3.60 -1.52
N HIS A 239 -12.11 -4.29 -1.85
CA HIS A 239 -11.23 -3.86 -2.94
C HIS A 239 -10.85 -4.99 -3.92
N THR A 240 -11.58 -6.11 -3.89
CA THR A 240 -11.48 -7.14 -4.92
C THR A 240 -12.25 -6.69 -6.18
N THR A 241 -11.57 -6.02 -7.10
CA THR A 241 -12.08 -5.96 -8.48
C THR A 241 -12.05 -7.38 -9.06
N ALA A 242 -13.10 -7.72 -9.80
CA ALA A 242 -13.48 -9.09 -10.19
C ALA A 242 -12.30 -9.99 -10.60
N GLY A 243 -12.07 -11.08 -9.87
CA GLY A 243 -11.30 -12.23 -10.38
C GLY A 243 -10.32 -12.91 -9.42
N SER A 244 -9.79 -12.24 -8.39
CA SER A 244 -8.86 -12.87 -7.42
C SER A 244 -9.12 -12.40 -5.98
N ALA A 245 -10.14 -12.98 -5.35
CA ALA A 245 -10.28 -12.86 -3.90
C ALA A 245 -9.18 -13.69 -3.23
N GLY A 246 -7.99 -13.09 -3.04
CA GLY A 246 -6.88 -13.73 -2.36
C GLY A 246 -7.21 -14.09 -0.91
N VAL A 247 -6.47 -15.06 -0.36
CA VAL A 247 -6.50 -15.40 1.07
C VAL A 247 -5.60 -14.45 1.83
N ALA A 248 -6.03 -14.02 3.02
CA ALA A 248 -5.20 -13.34 3.99
C ALA A 248 -5.25 -14.12 5.31
N GLY A 249 -4.10 -14.63 5.75
CA GLY A 249 -3.97 -15.30 7.04
C GLY A 249 -3.89 -14.31 8.18
N LEU A 250 -4.55 -14.62 9.31
CA LEU A 250 -4.60 -13.76 10.49
C LEU A 250 -4.32 -14.56 11.76
N ALA A 251 -3.50 -14.00 12.64
CA ALA A 251 -3.29 -14.52 13.99
C ALA A 251 -3.17 -13.37 15.00
N GLY A 252 -3.49 -13.65 16.26
CA GLY A 252 -3.47 -12.70 17.38
C GLY A 252 -4.75 -12.75 18.22
N PRO A 253 -4.91 -11.82 19.18
CA PRO A 253 -3.91 -10.82 19.57
C PRO A 253 -2.76 -11.49 20.34
N ALA A 254 -1.56 -10.92 20.28
CA ALA A 254 -0.38 -11.40 21.01
C ALA A 254 0.50 -10.22 21.45
N GLU A 255 1.28 -10.39 22.52
CA GLU A 255 2.21 -9.33 22.94
C GLU A 255 3.36 -9.17 21.93
N PRO A 256 4.03 -8.00 21.88
CA PRO A 256 5.12 -7.74 20.94
C PRO A 256 6.18 -8.84 20.91
N GLU A 257 6.55 -9.38 22.08
CA GLU A 257 7.57 -10.43 22.23
C GLU A 257 7.22 -11.72 21.47
N GLU A 258 5.93 -11.99 21.25
CA GLU A 258 5.41 -13.21 20.64
C GLU A 258 5.16 -13.06 19.13
N LEU A 259 5.34 -11.86 18.56
CA LEU A 259 4.97 -11.57 17.17
C LEU A 259 5.69 -12.43 16.13
N ALA A 260 6.91 -12.89 16.42
CA ALA A 260 7.61 -13.86 15.58
C ALA A 260 6.83 -15.17 15.45
N ALA A 261 6.27 -15.68 16.57
CA ALA A 261 5.43 -16.88 16.58
C ALA A 261 4.06 -16.61 15.96
N THR A 262 3.46 -15.47 16.27
CA THR A 262 2.17 -15.03 15.70
C THR A 262 2.24 -14.89 14.18
N ARG A 263 3.38 -14.42 13.64
CA ARG A 263 3.61 -14.40 12.18
C ARG A 263 3.60 -15.80 11.58
N ARG A 264 4.26 -16.78 12.20
CA ARG A 264 4.24 -18.17 11.71
C ARG A 264 2.81 -18.72 11.67
N LEU A 265 2.01 -18.46 12.72
CA LEU A 265 0.60 -18.83 12.75
C LEU A 265 -0.22 -18.17 11.62
N ALA A 266 0.03 -16.90 11.32
CA ALA A 266 -0.64 -16.20 10.22
C ALA A 266 -0.21 -16.75 8.83
N ILE A 267 1.06 -17.09 8.64
CA ILE A 267 1.55 -17.77 7.42
C ILE A 267 0.90 -19.15 7.27
N ALA A 268 0.82 -19.90 8.36
CA ALA A 268 0.16 -21.20 8.40
C ALA A 268 -1.32 -21.08 8.03
N ALA A 269 -2.02 -20.06 8.55
CA ALA A 269 -3.41 -19.78 8.20
C ALA A 269 -3.58 -19.40 6.73
N LEU A 270 -2.67 -18.58 6.17
CA LEU A 270 -2.66 -18.24 4.74
C LEU A 270 -2.53 -19.51 3.89
N THR A 271 -1.50 -20.31 4.15
CA THR A 271 -1.16 -21.51 3.37
C THR A 271 -2.28 -22.54 3.43
N ALA A 272 -2.80 -22.82 4.62
CA ALA A 272 -3.89 -23.74 4.81
C ALA A 272 -5.20 -23.23 4.17
N GLY A 273 -5.49 -21.93 4.29
CA GLY A 273 -6.64 -21.30 3.63
C GLY A 273 -6.59 -21.42 2.10
N GLU A 274 -5.42 -21.20 1.50
CA GLU A 274 -5.18 -21.40 0.05
C GLU A 274 -5.43 -22.86 -0.35
N ALA A 275 -4.90 -23.83 0.42
CA ALA A 275 -5.02 -25.25 0.12
C ALA A 275 -6.46 -25.76 0.07
N ILE A 276 -7.37 -25.18 0.86
CA ILE A 276 -8.79 -25.53 0.88
C ILE A 276 -9.68 -24.56 0.07
N GLY A 277 -9.08 -23.68 -0.73
CA GLY A 277 -9.81 -22.74 -1.58
C GLY A 277 -10.67 -21.74 -0.82
N ARG A 278 -10.29 -21.39 0.42
CA ARG A 278 -10.93 -20.27 1.14
C ARG A 278 -10.58 -18.97 0.44
N THR A 279 -11.35 -17.94 0.73
CA THR A 279 -11.13 -16.59 0.23
C THR A 279 -11.31 -15.59 1.35
N GLY A 280 -10.61 -14.46 1.29
CA GLY A 280 -10.72 -13.40 2.29
C GLY A 280 -9.89 -13.67 3.54
N LEU A 281 -10.30 -13.06 4.65
CA LEU A 281 -9.60 -13.13 5.93
C LEU A 281 -9.84 -14.48 6.63
N VAL A 282 -8.77 -15.21 6.91
CA VAL A 282 -8.80 -16.52 7.57
C VAL A 282 -8.02 -16.44 8.86
N HIS A 283 -8.72 -16.52 9.99
CA HIS A 283 -8.06 -16.57 11.29
C HIS A 283 -7.53 -17.98 11.56
N VAL A 284 -6.33 -18.10 12.12
CA VAL A 284 -5.68 -19.40 12.37
C VAL A 284 -6.56 -20.36 13.19
N ALA A 285 -7.32 -19.85 14.15
CA ALA A 285 -8.22 -20.66 14.97
C ALA A 285 -9.37 -21.30 14.18
N ASP A 286 -9.78 -20.72 13.04
CA ASP A 286 -10.87 -21.26 12.21
C ASP A 286 -10.43 -22.49 11.41
N ILE A 287 -9.12 -22.72 11.30
CA ILE A 287 -8.50 -23.78 10.49
C ILE A 287 -7.29 -24.41 11.22
N ALA A 288 -7.33 -24.45 12.55
CA ALA A 288 -6.15 -24.74 13.40
C ALA A 288 -5.45 -26.06 13.05
N VAL A 289 -6.20 -27.14 12.76
CA VAL A 289 -5.61 -28.43 12.39
C VAL A 289 -4.89 -28.35 11.04
N LEU A 290 -5.50 -27.73 10.03
CA LEU A 290 -4.89 -27.54 8.70
C LEU A 290 -3.68 -26.59 8.78
N ALA A 291 -3.76 -25.53 9.58
CA ALA A 291 -2.63 -24.64 9.81
C ALA A 291 -1.48 -25.38 10.51
N ALA A 292 -1.77 -26.22 11.51
CA ALA A 292 -0.77 -27.03 12.16
C ALA A 292 -0.08 -28.02 11.20
N THR A 293 -0.83 -28.64 10.28
CA THR A 293 -0.22 -29.54 9.28
C THR A 293 0.64 -28.82 8.26
N ALA A 294 0.29 -27.59 7.90
CA ALA A 294 1.09 -26.75 7.02
C ALA A 294 2.38 -26.23 7.68
N ASP A 295 2.34 -25.93 8.99
CA ASP A 295 3.48 -25.36 9.74
C ASP A 295 4.43 -26.44 10.29
N ARG A 296 3.90 -27.60 10.70
CA ARG A 296 4.66 -28.67 11.38
C ARG A 296 5.15 -29.75 10.45
N GLY A 297 5.94 -29.35 9.45
CA GLY A 297 6.63 -30.27 8.54
C GLY A 297 7.59 -31.23 9.27
N ASP A 298 8.15 -30.81 10.41
CA ASP A 298 8.95 -31.65 11.30
C ASP A 298 8.16 -32.85 11.86
N LEU A 299 6.94 -32.63 12.35
CA LEU A 299 6.06 -33.69 12.82
C LEU A 299 5.58 -34.57 11.66
N ALA A 300 5.28 -33.97 10.51
CA ALA A 300 4.94 -34.72 9.31
C ALA A 300 6.07 -35.68 8.91
N GLY A 301 7.34 -35.21 8.92
CA GLY A 301 8.50 -36.04 8.65
C GLY A 301 8.66 -37.21 9.61
N VAL A 302 8.48 -36.98 10.92
CA VAL A 302 8.52 -38.04 11.94
C VAL A 302 7.39 -39.06 11.73
N LEU A 303 6.18 -38.62 11.39
CA LEU A 303 5.06 -39.51 11.07
C LEU A 303 5.33 -40.37 9.83
N LEU A 304 5.85 -39.74 8.76
CA LEU A 304 6.22 -40.43 7.52
C LEU A 304 7.30 -41.49 7.75
N GLU A 305 8.37 -41.13 8.48
CA GLU A 305 9.46 -42.02 8.87
C GLU A 305 8.94 -43.23 9.65
N ARG A 306 8.18 -42.97 10.73
CA ARG A 306 7.64 -44.01 11.62
C ARG A 306 6.74 -45.00 10.87
N HIS A 307 5.98 -44.53 9.89
CA HIS A 307 5.03 -45.34 9.12
C HIS A 307 5.53 -45.74 7.73
N ARG A 308 6.83 -45.57 7.42
CA ARG A 308 7.42 -46.05 6.17
C ARG A 308 7.22 -47.55 5.93
N PRO A 309 7.42 -48.45 6.93
CA PRO A 309 7.17 -49.89 6.72
C PRO A 309 5.72 -50.20 6.36
N ALA A 310 4.76 -49.47 6.94
CA ALA A 310 3.34 -49.61 6.65
C ALA A 310 3.03 -49.18 5.21
N ARG A 311 3.59 -48.04 4.75
CA ARG A 311 3.47 -47.60 3.35
C ARG A 311 4.07 -48.62 2.38
N ALA A 312 5.24 -49.15 2.69
CA ALA A 312 5.89 -50.19 1.88
C ALA A 312 5.05 -51.49 1.81
N ALA A 313 4.43 -51.89 2.93
CA ALA A 313 3.54 -53.06 2.99
C ALA A 313 2.25 -52.88 2.18
N LEU A 314 1.77 -51.65 1.98
CA LEU A 314 0.65 -51.34 1.10
C LEU A 314 1.05 -51.34 -0.38
N GLY A 315 2.31 -51.00 -0.69
CA GLY A 315 2.84 -50.95 -2.05
C GLY A 315 1.98 -50.06 -2.96
N VAL A 316 1.56 -50.60 -4.11
CA VAL A 316 0.68 -49.91 -5.07
C VAL A 316 -0.68 -49.48 -4.49
N ASN A 317 -1.10 -50.06 -3.36
CA ASN A 317 -2.35 -49.69 -2.71
C ASN A 317 -2.21 -48.52 -1.73
N ALA A 318 -1.00 -48.00 -1.48
CA ALA A 318 -0.77 -46.93 -0.52
C ALA A 318 -1.58 -45.67 -0.84
N GLU A 319 -1.53 -45.19 -2.08
CA GLU A 319 -2.29 -44.02 -2.53
C GLU A 319 -3.82 -44.24 -2.48
N PRO A 320 -4.40 -45.31 -3.06
CA PRO A 320 -5.83 -45.58 -2.94
C PRO A 320 -6.33 -45.73 -1.50
N VAL A 321 -5.51 -46.29 -0.60
CA VAL A 321 -5.82 -46.42 0.82
C VAL A 321 -5.79 -45.06 1.51
N ALA A 322 -4.77 -44.25 1.26
CA ALA A 322 -4.65 -42.90 1.81
C ALA A 322 -5.85 -42.02 1.41
N HIS A 323 -6.24 -42.06 0.12
CA HIS A 323 -7.44 -41.37 -0.36
C HIS A 323 -8.72 -41.87 0.33
N ALA A 324 -8.86 -43.18 0.51
CA ALA A 324 -10.03 -43.76 1.17
C ALA A 324 -10.16 -43.30 2.63
N VAL A 325 -9.08 -43.38 3.41
CA VAL A 325 -9.06 -42.97 4.82
C VAL A 325 -9.31 -41.46 4.96
N ARG A 326 -8.60 -40.63 4.17
CA ARG A 326 -8.76 -39.17 4.21
C ARG A 326 -10.19 -38.75 3.87
N THR A 327 -10.71 -39.25 2.74
CA THR A 327 -12.07 -38.89 2.28
C THR A 327 -13.13 -39.37 3.26
N TRP A 328 -12.98 -40.59 3.79
CA TRP A 328 -13.90 -41.12 4.79
C TRP A 328 -13.94 -40.28 6.06
N LEU A 329 -12.78 -39.82 6.56
CA LEU A 329 -12.72 -38.92 7.72
C LEU A 329 -13.33 -37.54 7.42
N GLU A 330 -13.06 -36.98 6.24
CA GLU A 330 -13.59 -35.68 5.80
C GLU A 330 -15.10 -35.68 5.54
N THR A 331 -15.70 -36.83 5.24
CA THR A 331 -17.15 -37.01 5.11
C THR A 331 -17.80 -37.47 6.42
N GLY A 332 -17.20 -37.18 7.58
CA GLY A 332 -17.78 -37.52 8.88
C GLY A 332 -17.90 -39.03 9.12
N ARG A 333 -17.02 -39.84 8.52
CA ARG A 333 -17.02 -41.31 8.59
C ARG A 333 -18.21 -41.98 7.91
N GLU A 334 -18.90 -41.28 7.02
CA GLU A 334 -19.96 -41.86 6.19
C GLU A 334 -19.40 -42.67 5.01
N THR A 335 -19.51 -44.00 5.09
CA THR A 335 -18.95 -44.89 4.06
C THR A 335 -19.59 -44.70 2.69
N ALA A 336 -20.91 -44.50 2.63
CA ALA A 336 -21.63 -44.32 1.36
C ALA A 336 -21.17 -43.04 0.64
N THR A 337 -21.14 -41.92 1.36
CA THR A 337 -20.69 -40.61 0.87
C THR A 337 -19.23 -40.64 0.41
N ALA A 338 -18.35 -41.30 1.17
CA ALA A 338 -16.95 -41.47 0.77
C ALA A 338 -16.79 -42.34 -0.49
N ALA A 339 -17.59 -43.41 -0.60
CA ALA A 339 -17.55 -44.33 -1.74
C ALA A 339 -18.03 -43.65 -3.03
N GLU A 340 -19.09 -42.84 -2.94
CA GLU A 340 -19.58 -42.01 -4.04
C GLU A 340 -18.50 -41.02 -4.51
N ARG A 341 -17.87 -40.27 -3.59
CA ARG A 341 -16.79 -39.32 -3.91
C ARG A 341 -15.57 -39.97 -4.56
N LEU A 342 -15.28 -41.21 -4.20
CA LEU A 342 -14.14 -41.97 -4.71
C LEU A 342 -14.48 -42.85 -5.91
N PHE A 343 -15.74 -42.86 -6.36
CA PHE A 343 -16.25 -43.73 -7.43
C PHE A 343 -15.93 -45.22 -7.22
N VAL A 344 -16.10 -45.71 -5.99
CA VAL A 344 -15.91 -47.12 -5.62
C VAL A 344 -17.12 -47.68 -4.89
N HIS A 345 -17.17 -48.99 -4.71
CA HIS A 345 -18.19 -49.64 -3.88
C HIS A 345 -17.94 -49.34 -2.37
N PRO A 346 -18.98 -49.17 -1.53
CA PRO A 346 -18.81 -48.94 -0.07
C PRO A 346 -17.93 -49.96 0.65
N ASN A 347 -18.02 -51.24 0.26
CA ASN A 347 -17.14 -52.29 0.81
C ASN A 347 -15.66 -52.01 0.54
N THR A 348 -15.31 -51.40 -0.60
CA THR A 348 -13.93 -51.07 -0.94
C THR A 348 -13.39 -49.99 0.01
N VAL A 349 -14.19 -48.99 0.37
CA VAL A 349 -13.80 -47.98 1.37
C VAL A 349 -13.56 -48.65 2.72
N ARG A 350 -14.51 -49.48 3.20
CA ARG A 350 -14.37 -50.19 4.47
C ARG A 350 -13.12 -51.07 4.51
N ASN A 351 -12.87 -51.83 3.44
CA ASN A 351 -11.69 -52.69 3.34
C ASN A 351 -10.39 -51.88 3.35
N ARG A 352 -10.35 -50.73 2.67
CA ARG A 352 -9.17 -49.85 2.66
C ARG A 352 -8.90 -49.21 4.01
N VAL A 353 -9.94 -48.74 4.71
CA VAL A 353 -9.83 -48.18 6.07
C VAL A 353 -9.36 -49.26 7.05
N GLN A 354 -9.96 -50.46 7.00
CA GLN A 354 -9.54 -51.59 7.81
C GLN A 354 -8.08 -51.97 7.54
N ARG A 355 -7.69 -52.03 6.25
CA ARG A 355 -6.32 -52.36 5.86
C ARG A 355 -5.31 -51.34 6.35
N PHE A 356 -5.66 -50.04 6.33
CA PHE A 356 -4.83 -48.98 6.91
C PHE A 356 -4.60 -49.21 8.41
N THR A 357 -5.65 -49.50 9.17
CA THR A 357 -5.55 -49.77 10.61
C THR A 357 -4.64 -50.97 10.90
N GLU A 358 -4.76 -52.05 10.13
CA GLU A 358 -3.95 -53.27 10.29
C GLU A 358 -2.45 -53.02 10.09
N VAL A 359 -2.07 -52.23 9.09
CA VAL A 359 -0.65 -52.02 8.75
C VAL A 359 -0.01 -50.89 9.54
N THR A 360 -0.78 -49.88 9.97
CA THR A 360 -0.26 -48.72 10.71
C THR A 360 -0.39 -48.87 12.22
N GLY A 361 -1.34 -49.68 12.69
CA GLY A 361 -1.74 -49.75 14.09
C GLY A 361 -2.51 -48.51 14.59
N ILE A 362 -2.84 -47.56 13.70
CA ILE A 362 -3.61 -46.36 14.03
C ILE A 362 -5.09 -46.71 13.87
N ASP A 363 -5.89 -46.61 14.94
CA ASP A 363 -7.34 -46.75 14.85
C ASP A 363 -8.00 -45.41 14.46
N PRO A 364 -8.52 -45.27 13.22
CA PRO A 364 -9.12 -44.01 12.77
C PRO A 364 -10.53 -43.78 13.36
N ASN A 365 -11.06 -44.68 14.18
CA ASN A 365 -12.29 -44.46 14.94
C ASN A 365 -12.04 -43.73 16.27
N ASP A 366 -10.86 -43.92 16.86
CA ASP A 366 -10.43 -43.16 18.04
C ASP A 366 -10.25 -41.67 17.71
N THR A 367 -10.37 -40.81 18.71
CA THR A 367 -10.25 -39.35 18.54
C THR A 367 -8.85 -38.96 18.05
N PHE A 368 -7.80 -39.41 18.73
CA PHE A 368 -6.43 -39.06 18.37
C PHE A 368 -5.92 -39.93 17.22
N GLY A 369 -6.39 -41.18 17.15
CA GLY A 369 -6.14 -42.04 16.00
C GLY A 369 -6.69 -41.47 14.70
N ALA A 370 -7.88 -40.86 14.69
CA ALA A 370 -8.43 -40.20 13.50
C ALA A 370 -7.58 -39.00 13.04
N ILE A 371 -7.11 -38.17 13.97
CA ILE A 371 -6.25 -37.01 13.64
C ILE A 371 -4.93 -37.49 13.04
N ASN A 372 -4.28 -38.48 13.66
CA ASN A 372 -3.03 -39.06 13.15
C ASN A 372 -3.23 -39.75 11.81
N ALA A 373 -4.33 -40.47 11.63
CA ALA A 373 -4.66 -41.13 10.36
C ALA A 373 -4.88 -40.10 9.24
N TRP A 374 -5.65 -39.05 9.50
CA TRP A 374 -5.90 -37.98 8.54
C TRP A 374 -4.62 -37.24 8.17
N TRP A 375 -3.79 -36.86 9.16
CA TRP A 375 -2.51 -36.18 8.91
C TRP A 375 -1.56 -37.09 8.13
N LEU A 376 -1.35 -38.33 8.56
CA LEU A 376 -0.47 -39.29 7.87
C LEU A 376 -0.90 -39.51 6.42
N CYS A 377 -2.19 -39.72 6.16
CA CYS A 377 -2.70 -39.91 4.80
C CYS A 377 -2.53 -38.65 3.95
N THR A 378 -2.76 -37.47 4.52
CA THR A 378 -2.53 -36.19 3.83
C THR A 378 -1.06 -36.00 3.47
N SER A 379 -0.14 -36.32 4.40
CA SER A 379 1.30 -36.27 4.16
C SER A 379 1.75 -37.30 3.11
N TRP A 380 1.24 -38.54 3.15
CA TRP A 380 1.52 -39.55 2.13
C TRP A 380 1.15 -39.06 0.73
N LEU A 381 -0.03 -38.48 0.57
CA LEU A 381 -0.52 -37.99 -0.71
C LEU A 381 0.29 -36.78 -1.22
N ALA A 382 0.68 -35.86 -0.33
CA ALA A 382 1.54 -34.74 -0.69
C ALA A 382 2.94 -35.19 -1.14
N ASP A 383 3.53 -36.15 -0.42
CA ASP A 383 4.84 -36.74 -0.73
C ASP A 383 4.84 -37.46 -2.09
N MET A 384 3.80 -38.26 -2.38
CA MET A 384 3.64 -38.93 -3.68
C MET A 384 3.45 -37.95 -4.85
N ALA A 385 2.73 -36.85 -4.64
CA ALA A 385 2.56 -35.81 -5.65
C ALA A 385 3.90 -35.11 -5.97
N ALA A 386 4.75 -34.91 -4.97
CA ALA A 386 6.09 -34.36 -5.15
C ALA A 386 7.02 -35.31 -5.93
N ASP A 387 7.00 -36.62 -5.61
CA ASP A 387 7.76 -37.65 -6.33
C ASP A 387 7.38 -37.75 -7.81
N SER A 388 6.09 -37.54 -8.12
CA SER A 388 5.55 -37.62 -9.48
C SER A 388 5.90 -36.39 -10.34
N GLY A 389 6.24 -35.27 -9.72
CA GLY A 389 6.57 -34.00 -10.37
C GLY A 389 8.07 -33.73 -10.51
N ALA A 390 8.93 -34.56 -9.91
CA ALA A 390 10.38 -34.46 -10.08
C ALA A 390 10.76 -34.89 -11.52
N PRO A 391 11.56 -34.11 -12.27
CA PRO A 391 12.09 -34.56 -13.54
C PRO A 391 12.89 -35.85 -13.31
N GLN A 392 12.52 -36.93 -13.99
CA GLN A 392 13.32 -38.14 -14.01
C GLN A 392 14.66 -37.79 -14.68
N GLU A 393 15.70 -37.59 -13.86
CA GLU A 393 17.08 -37.57 -14.34
C GLU A 393 17.35 -38.93 -15.00
N ASN A 394 17.49 -38.89 -16.33
CA ASN A 394 17.79 -40.02 -17.18
C ASN A 394 19.18 -39.83 -17.77
#